data_AF-A0A562VDH8-F1
#
_entry.id   AF-A0A562VDH8-F1
#
_cell.length_a   1.000
_cell.length_b   1.000
_cell.length_c   1.000
_cell.angle_alpha   90.00
_cell.angle_beta   90.00
_cell.angle_gamma   90.00
#
_symmetry.space_group_name_H-M   'P 1'
#
loop_
_entity.id
_entity.type
_entity.pdbx_description
1 polymer ?
#
loop_
_entity_poly.entity_id
_entity_poly.type
_entity_poly.pdbx_seq_one_letter_code
_entity_poly.pdbx_strand_id
1 'polypeptide(L)'
;MQPNPSQPVPPPHSPPPAVGGPTPKRANAAAARAAGVLALLTVAMLTWFALQDIFYLDQGMTGGLTGKVLVNVLGGATAAGVLLVAAGFTFARRIPGAWTLCGLCTGFIVANVALAPVMWGVSIGDQLAWIFGFQKSNGIAVGLATIFGALTAATAAAAALVKSHGPAVTPPGS
;
A
#
# COMPACT_ATOMS: atom_id res chain seq x y z
N MET A 1 83.43 -5.86 -12.59
CA MET A 1 82.24 -5.06 -12.25
C MET A 1 81.03 -5.87 -12.65
N GLN A 2 80.22 -6.32 -11.70
CA GLN A 2 79.08 -7.20 -11.96
C GLN A 2 77.82 -6.33 -12.09
N PRO A 3 76.96 -6.53 -13.11
CA PRO A 3 75.76 -5.72 -13.27
C PRO A 3 74.77 -6.01 -12.13
N ASN A 4 74.22 -4.96 -11.54
CA ASN A 4 73.19 -5.04 -10.51
C ASN A 4 71.93 -5.68 -11.12
N PRO A 5 71.37 -6.77 -10.53
CA PRO A 5 70.13 -7.35 -11.04
C PRO A 5 68.97 -6.37 -10.92
N SER A 6 68.11 -6.34 -11.94
CA SER A 6 66.91 -5.51 -12.01
C SER A 6 65.97 -5.85 -10.85
N GLN A 7 65.60 -4.85 -10.05
CA GLN A 7 64.62 -5.02 -8.98
C GLN A 7 63.22 -5.28 -9.57
N PRO A 8 62.43 -6.18 -8.97
CA PRO A 8 61.05 -6.44 -9.39
C PRO A 8 60.18 -5.19 -9.22
N VAL A 9 59.50 -4.78 -10.28
CA VAL A 9 58.49 -3.72 -10.23
C VAL A 9 57.30 -4.22 -9.40
N PRO A 10 56.86 -3.50 -8.35
CA PRO A 10 55.68 -3.91 -7.59
C PRO A 10 54.43 -3.88 -8.49
N PRO A 11 53.51 -4.85 -8.33
CA PRO A 11 52.32 -4.92 -9.16
C PRO A 11 51.48 -3.64 -9.04
N PRO A 12 50.82 -3.20 -10.14
CA PRO A 12 49.96 -2.03 -10.11
C PRO A 12 48.88 -2.24 -9.05
N HIS A 13 48.77 -1.26 -8.15
CA HIS A 13 47.75 -1.25 -7.10
C HIS A 13 46.38 -1.45 -7.73
N SER A 14 45.71 -2.55 -7.34
CA SER A 14 44.30 -2.75 -7.63
C SER A 14 43.52 -1.54 -7.12
N PRO A 15 42.54 -1.03 -7.89
CA PRO A 15 41.69 0.05 -7.41
C PRO A 15 41.02 -0.41 -6.10
N PRO A 16 40.91 0.47 -5.08
CA PRO A 16 40.29 0.11 -3.82
C PRO A 16 38.89 -0.44 -4.10
N PRO A 17 38.44 -1.49 -3.38
CA PRO A 17 37.09 -2.00 -3.52
C PRO A 17 36.14 -0.82 -3.34
N ALA A 18 35.27 -0.60 -4.33
CA ALA A 18 34.25 0.42 -4.25
C ALA A 18 33.53 0.24 -2.92
N VAL A 19 33.72 1.20 -2.01
CA VAL A 19 33.06 1.23 -0.71
C VAL A 19 31.58 1.07 -1.01
N GLY A 20 31.04 -0.10 -0.67
CA GLY A 20 29.66 -0.45 -0.93
C GLY A 20 28.79 0.58 -0.24
N GLY A 21 28.28 1.53 -1.03
CA GLY A 21 27.26 2.46 -0.57
C GLY A 21 26.11 1.66 0.04
N PRO A 22 25.39 2.22 1.02
CA PRO A 22 24.32 1.50 1.71
C PRO A 22 23.37 0.90 0.67
N THR A 23 23.34 -0.43 0.57
CA THR A 23 22.40 -1.12 -0.29
C THR A 23 21.01 -0.68 0.17
N PRO A 24 20.16 -0.15 -0.73
CA PRO A 24 18.87 0.37 -0.32
C PRO A 24 18.11 -0.78 0.33
N LYS A 25 17.73 -0.64 1.61
CA LYS A 25 16.89 -1.61 2.32
C LYS A 25 15.60 -1.75 1.52
N ARG A 26 15.37 -2.92 0.93
CA ARG A 26 14.18 -3.21 0.13
C ARG A 26 13.16 -3.89 1.03
N ALA A 27 11.87 -3.64 0.82
CA ALA A 27 10.82 -4.36 1.53
C ALA A 27 10.88 -5.86 1.20
N ASN A 28 10.41 -6.71 2.12
CA ASN A 28 10.32 -8.16 1.91
C ASN A 28 9.47 -8.45 0.65
N ALA A 29 10.02 -9.20 -0.31
CA ALA A 29 9.39 -9.41 -1.61
C ALA A 29 8.05 -10.17 -1.53
N ALA A 30 7.94 -11.17 -0.65
CA ALA A 30 6.71 -11.94 -0.50
C ALA A 30 5.61 -11.10 0.16
N ALA A 31 5.95 -10.41 1.26
CA ALA A 31 5.00 -9.55 1.97
C ALA A 31 4.56 -8.35 1.11
N ALA A 32 5.48 -7.74 0.36
CA ALA A 32 5.17 -6.62 -0.53
C ALA A 32 4.24 -7.04 -1.69
N ARG A 33 4.41 -8.25 -2.24
CA ARG A 33 3.48 -8.78 -3.26
C ARG A 33 2.10 -9.06 -2.67
N ALA A 34 2.03 -9.68 -1.50
CA ALA A 34 0.76 -9.93 -0.81
C ALA A 34 0.02 -8.63 -0.49
N ALA A 35 0.72 -7.63 0.07
CA ALA A 35 0.17 -6.31 0.35
C ALA A 35 -0.29 -5.60 -0.95
N GLY A 36 0.49 -5.69 -2.03
CA GLY A 36 0.10 -5.15 -3.33
C GLY A 36 -1.17 -5.80 -3.90
N VAL A 37 -1.30 -7.13 -3.81
CA VAL A 37 -2.50 -7.84 -4.26
C VAL A 37 -3.73 -7.47 -3.42
N LEU A 38 -3.60 -7.41 -2.09
CA LEU A 38 -4.68 -6.99 -1.20
C LEU A 38 -5.09 -5.53 -1.46
N ALA A 39 -4.12 -4.66 -1.77
CA ALA A 39 -4.40 -3.29 -2.18
C ALA A 39 -5.20 -3.24 -3.49
N LEU A 40 -4.84 -4.05 -4.49
CA LEU A 40 -5.60 -4.14 -5.74
C LEU A 40 -7.02 -4.65 -5.52
N LEU A 41 -7.22 -5.62 -4.63
CA LEU A 41 -8.55 -6.08 -4.23
C LEU A 41 -9.34 -4.95 -3.55
N THR A 42 -8.69 -4.17 -2.70
CA THR A 42 -9.30 -2.99 -2.05
C THR A 42 -9.71 -1.97 -3.11
N VAL A 43 -8.85 -1.66 -4.09
CA VAL A 43 -9.15 -0.77 -5.22
C VAL A 43 -10.35 -1.29 -6.02
N ALA A 44 -10.41 -2.59 -6.31
CA ALA A 44 -11.53 -3.18 -7.03
C ALA A 44 -12.86 -3.02 -6.26
N MET A 45 -12.84 -3.23 -4.93
CA MET A 45 -14.04 -3.03 -4.09
C MET A 45 -14.47 -1.57 -4.02
N LEU A 46 -13.53 -0.62 -3.97
CA LEU A 46 -13.84 0.82 -3.98
C LEU A 46 -14.41 1.28 -5.31
N THR A 47 -13.88 0.76 -6.42
CA THR A 47 -14.44 1.03 -7.76
C THR A 47 -15.85 0.45 -7.88
N TRP A 48 -16.06 -0.78 -7.40
CA TRP A 48 -17.39 -1.40 -7.36
C TRP A 48 -18.37 -0.57 -6.51
N PHE A 49 -17.93 -0.10 -5.34
CA PHE A 49 -18.71 0.81 -4.49
C PHE A 49 -19.13 2.08 -5.23
N ALA A 50 -18.18 2.76 -5.87
CA ALA A 50 -18.45 3.99 -6.62
C ALA A 50 -19.41 3.75 -7.80
N LEU A 51 -19.25 2.64 -8.52
CA LEU A 51 -20.16 2.27 -9.62
C LEU A 51 -21.59 2.01 -9.12
N GLN A 52 -21.74 1.31 -7.99
CA GLN A 52 -23.05 1.04 -7.40
C GLN A 52 -23.73 2.31 -6.90
N ASP A 53 -22.98 3.25 -6.35
CA ASP A 53 -23.50 4.57 -5.99
C ASP A 53 -23.95 5.38 -7.23
N ILE A 54 -23.22 5.29 -8.35
CA ILE A 54 -23.65 5.90 -9.64
C ILE A 54 -24.95 5.26 -10.15
N PHE A 55 -25.07 3.94 -10.13
CA PHE A 55 -26.33 3.27 -10.51
C PHE A 55 -27.49 3.66 -9.60
N TYR A 56 -27.23 3.85 -8.30
CA TYR A 56 -28.23 4.34 -7.35
C TYR A 56 -28.68 5.79 -7.64
N LEU A 57 -27.81 6.63 -8.18
CA LEU A 57 -28.16 7.99 -8.63
C LEU A 57 -29.01 7.97 -9.89
N ASP A 58 -28.64 7.14 -10.87
CA ASP A 58 -29.34 7.01 -12.16
C ASP A 58 -30.78 6.49 -11.99
N GLN A 59 -31.04 5.70 -10.93
CA GLN A 59 -32.38 5.23 -10.56
C GLN A 59 -33.31 6.31 -9.95
N GLY A 60 -32.92 7.58 -9.97
CA GLY A 60 -33.85 8.70 -9.77
C GLY A 60 -33.91 9.30 -8.36
N MET A 61 -32.88 9.11 -7.52
CA MET A 61 -32.82 9.81 -6.23
C MET A 61 -32.57 11.32 -6.40
N THR A 62 -33.58 12.13 -6.10
CA THR A 62 -33.52 13.60 -6.09
C THR A 62 -33.52 14.15 -4.66
N GLY A 63 -32.69 15.18 -4.39
CA GLY A 63 -32.62 15.89 -3.10
C GLY A 63 -31.32 15.68 -2.30
N GLY A 64 -31.33 15.94 -0.99
CA GLY A 64 -30.13 15.90 -0.12
C GLY A 64 -29.39 14.55 -0.06
N LEU A 65 -30.02 13.46 -0.52
CA LEU A 65 -29.38 12.15 -0.73
C LEU A 65 -28.39 12.16 -1.91
N THR A 66 -28.65 12.95 -2.95
CA THR A 66 -27.76 13.10 -4.13
C THR A 66 -26.39 13.62 -3.71
N GLY A 67 -26.34 14.56 -2.75
CA GLY A 67 -25.08 15.08 -2.20
C GLY A 67 -24.28 14.03 -1.44
N LYS A 68 -24.94 13.16 -0.67
CA LYS A 68 -24.26 12.07 0.06
C LYS A 68 -23.63 11.05 -0.86
N VAL A 69 -24.39 10.64 -1.87
CA VAL A 69 -23.92 9.66 -2.85
C VAL A 69 -22.79 10.24 -3.69
N LEU A 70 -22.85 11.52 -4.08
CA LEU A 70 -21.76 12.17 -4.82
C LEU A 70 -20.45 12.22 -4.02
N VAL A 71 -20.51 12.53 -2.72
CA VAL A 71 -19.34 12.50 -1.83
C VAL A 71 -18.76 11.09 -1.72
N ASN A 72 -19.61 10.06 -1.65
CA ASN A 72 -19.17 8.68 -1.62
C ASN A 72 -18.51 8.23 -2.93
N VAL A 73 -19.07 8.60 -4.09
CA VAL A 73 -18.48 8.32 -5.41
C VAL A 73 -17.11 8.98 -5.54
N LEU A 74 -17.02 10.28 -5.24
CA LEU A 74 -15.77 11.03 -5.31
C LEU A 74 -14.75 10.53 -4.29
N GLY A 75 -15.17 10.24 -3.07
CA GLY A 75 -14.32 9.69 -2.01
C GLY A 75 -13.79 8.30 -2.37
N GLY A 76 -14.66 7.41 -2.86
CA GLY A 76 -14.32 6.08 -3.32
C GLY A 76 -13.36 6.09 -4.50
N ALA A 77 -13.63 6.89 -5.53
CA ALA A 77 -12.76 7.05 -6.69
C ALA A 77 -11.39 7.63 -6.32
N THR A 78 -11.37 8.65 -5.46
CA THR A 78 -10.11 9.26 -4.99
C THR A 78 -9.30 8.27 -4.16
N ALA A 79 -9.92 7.57 -3.22
CA ALA A 79 -9.28 6.54 -2.41
C ALA A 79 -8.73 5.40 -3.27
N ALA A 80 -9.49 4.94 -4.26
CA ALA A 80 -9.06 3.93 -5.22
C ALA A 80 -7.82 4.38 -6.02
N GLY A 81 -7.83 5.61 -6.55
CA GLY A 81 -6.70 6.16 -7.30
C GLY A 81 -5.43 6.26 -6.45
N VAL A 82 -5.53 6.80 -5.24
CA VAL A 82 -4.38 6.96 -4.34
C VAL A 82 -3.85 5.60 -3.86
N LEU A 83 -4.72 4.63 -3.56
CA LEU A 83 -4.33 3.26 -3.21
C LEU A 83 -3.64 2.54 -4.39
N LEU A 84 -4.08 2.77 -5.62
CA LEU A 84 -3.45 2.19 -6.81
C LEU A 84 -2.01 2.68 -6.98
N VAL A 85 -1.77 3.98 -6.78
CA VAL A 85 -0.42 4.58 -6.80
C VAL A 85 0.45 3.97 -5.69
N ALA A 86 -0.08 3.86 -4.47
CA ALA A 86 0.64 3.25 -3.35
C ALA A 86 0.92 1.76 -3.55
N ALA A 87 0.00 1.01 -4.17
CA ALA A 87 0.20 -0.38 -4.56
C ALA A 87 1.37 -0.49 -5.55
N GLY A 88 1.46 0.40 -6.54
CA GLY A 88 2.59 0.48 -7.47
C GLY A 88 3.94 0.66 -6.76
N PHE A 89 4.03 1.58 -5.80
CA PHE A 89 5.24 1.76 -4.99
C PHE A 89 5.57 0.55 -4.09
N THR A 90 4.54 -0.16 -3.63
CA THR A 90 4.69 -1.39 -2.84
C THR A 90 5.22 -2.53 -3.69
N PHE A 91 4.74 -2.69 -4.93
CA PHE A 91 5.32 -3.62 -5.92
C PHE A 91 6.78 -3.28 -6.26
N ALA A 92 7.13 -1.98 -6.28
CA ALA A 92 8.51 -1.53 -6.42
C ALA A 92 9.38 -1.82 -5.17
N ARG A 93 8.84 -2.47 -4.13
CA ARG A 93 9.52 -2.84 -2.87
C ARG A 93 10.15 -1.66 -2.14
N ARG A 94 9.60 -0.46 -2.33
CA ARG A 94 10.02 0.74 -1.61
C ARG A 94 9.42 0.69 -0.21
N ILE A 95 10.25 0.67 0.83
CA ILE A 95 9.80 0.75 2.24
C ILE A 95 8.88 1.96 2.47
N PRO A 96 9.14 3.17 1.91
CA PRO A 96 8.19 4.27 1.97
C PRO A 96 6.83 3.92 1.37
N GLY A 97 6.80 3.17 0.26
CA GLY A 97 5.55 2.73 -0.38
C GLY A 97 4.71 1.83 0.52
N ALA A 98 5.33 0.92 1.27
CA ALA A 98 4.63 0.08 2.24
C ALA A 98 4.04 0.89 3.41
N TRP A 99 4.78 1.87 3.94
CA TRP A 99 4.25 2.78 4.97
C TRP A 99 3.12 3.65 4.44
N THR A 100 3.25 4.18 3.22
CA THR A 100 2.19 4.94 2.56
C THR A 100 0.94 4.09 2.38
N LEU A 101 1.08 2.85 1.91
CA LEU A 101 -0.05 1.94 1.74
C LEU A 101 -0.72 1.61 3.08
N CYS A 102 0.06 1.36 4.13
CA CYS A 102 -0.44 1.15 5.48
C CYS A 102 -1.23 2.36 5.99
N GLY A 103 -0.66 3.56 5.86
CA GLY A 103 -1.29 4.80 6.28
C GLY A 103 -2.58 5.09 5.53
N LEU A 104 -2.60 4.89 4.21
CA LEU A 104 -3.78 5.10 3.37
C LEU A 104 -4.91 4.14 3.72
N CYS A 105 -4.61 2.85 3.87
CA CYS A 105 -5.62 1.86 4.28
C CYS A 105 -6.17 2.16 5.68
N THR A 106 -5.30 2.53 6.63
CA THR A 106 -5.74 2.89 7.99
C THR A 106 -6.60 4.15 7.97
N GLY A 107 -6.16 5.19 7.25
CA GLY A 107 -6.89 6.44 7.09
C GLY A 107 -8.25 6.23 6.44
N PHE A 108 -8.35 5.36 5.43
CA PHE A 108 -9.62 4.97 4.82
C PHE A 108 -10.58 4.32 5.83
N ILE A 109 -10.09 3.40 6.67
CA ILE A 109 -10.90 2.76 7.71
C ILE A 109 -11.41 3.80 8.71
N VAL A 110 -10.52 4.67 9.19
CA VAL A 110 -10.88 5.75 10.13
C VAL A 110 -11.89 6.71 9.49
N ALA A 111 -11.71 7.06 8.22
CA ALA A 111 -12.62 7.92 7.50
C ALA A 111 -14.03 7.31 7.41
N ASN A 112 -14.16 6.01 7.17
CA ASN A 112 -15.46 5.35 7.06
C ASN A 112 -16.14 5.06 8.40
N VAL A 113 -15.36 4.66 9.41
CA VAL A 113 -15.89 4.18 10.70
C VAL A 113 -16.09 5.31 11.71
N ALA A 114 -15.27 6.35 11.65
CA ALA A 114 -15.32 7.45 12.61
C ALA A 114 -15.70 8.79 11.96
N LEU A 115 -15.06 9.17 10.85
CA LEU A 115 -15.27 10.51 10.28
C LEU A 115 -16.61 10.64 9.57
N ALA A 116 -16.98 9.67 8.75
CA ALA A 116 -18.26 9.65 8.03
C ALA A 116 -19.45 9.78 9.00
N PRO A 117 -19.63 8.93 10.03
CA PRO A 117 -20.79 9.06 10.92
C PRO A 117 -20.86 10.43 11.61
N VAL A 118 -19.71 11.00 12.00
CA VAL A 118 -19.65 12.35 12.59
C VAL A 118 -20.08 13.42 11.58
N MET A 119 -19.59 13.36 10.34
CA MET A 119 -19.94 14.32 9.28
C MET A 119 -21.42 14.23 8.86
N TRP A 120 -22.00 13.02 8.93
CA TRP A 120 -23.36 12.75 8.51
C TRP A 120 -24.39 12.81 9.65
N GLY A 121 -23.94 12.97 10.90
CA GLY A 121 -24.79 12.94 12.09
C GLY A 121 -25.42 11.58 12.39
N VAL A 122 -24.78 10.49 11.94
CA VAL A 122 -25.26 9.11 12.09
C VAL A 122 -24.56 8.46 13.28
N SER A 123 -25.25 7.61 14.03
CA SER A 123 -24.61 6.88 15.13
C SER A 123 -23.56 5.91 14.59
N ILE A 124 -22.47 5.69 15.33
CA ILE A 124 -21.43 4.72 14.94
C ILE A 124 -22.02 3.31 14.81
N GLY A 125 -23.01 2.97 15.64
CA GLY A 125 -23.71 1.68 15.57
C GLY A 125 -24.44 1.49 14.24
N ASP A 126 -25.19 2.50 13.79
CA ASP A 126 -25.91 2.46 12.52
C ASP A 126 -24.96 2.42 11.32
N GLN A 127 -23.85 3.16 11.41
CA GLN A 127 -22.80 3.12 10.40
C GLN A 127 -22.15 1.73 10.29
N LEU A 128 -21.81 1.11 11.42
CA LEU A 128 -21.24 -0.24 11.44
C LEU A 128 -22.25 -1.29 10.96
N ALA A 129 -23.52 -1.15 11.34
CA ALA A 129 -24.59 -2.02 10.85
C ALA A 129 -24.79 -1.87 9.34
N TRP A 130 -24.60 -0.67 8.78
CA TRP A 130 -24.66 -0.44 7.34
C TRP A 130 -23.45 -1.05 6.61
N ILE A 131 -22.23 -0.85 7.13
CA ILE A 131 -20.98 -1.37 6.55
C ILE A 131 -20.91 -2.90 6.61
N PHE A 132 -21.24 -3.49 7.76
CA PHE A 132 -21.07 -4.92 8.04
C PHE A 132 -22.37 -5.72 8.03
N GLY A 133 -23.52 -5.07 7.89
CA GLY A 133 -24.81 -5.76 7.79
C GLY A 133 -25.10 -6.33 6.41
N PHE A 134 -24.28 -6.00 5.39
CA PHE A 134 -24.37 -6.52 4.02
C PHE A 134 -25.78 -6.39 3.38
N GLN A 135 -26.58 -5.42 3.84
CA GLN A 135 -27.99 -5.25 3.46
C GLN A 135 -28.18 -4.71 2.03
N LYS A 136 -27.18 -4.01 1.48
CA LYS A 136 -27.20 -3.42 0.12
C LYS A 136 -25.84 -3.62 -0.56
N SER A 137 -25.82 -3.74 -1.89
CA SER A 137 -24.60 -3.93 -2.70
C SER A 137 -23.48 -2.94 -2.35
N ASN A 138 -23.83 -1.67 -2.12
CA ASN A 138 -22.88 -0.60 -1.78
C ASN A 138 -22.29 -0.84 -0.36
N GLY A 139 -23.11 -1.28 0.59
CA GLY A 139 -22.64 -1.68 1.92
C GLY A 139 -21.74 -2.91 1.86
N ILE A 140 -22.07 -3.90 1.02
CA ILE A 140 -21.20 -5.07 0.78
C ILE A 140 -19.83 -4.64 0.26
N ALA A 141 -19.82 -3.74 -0.72
CA ALA A 141 -18.61 -3.22 -1.34
C ALA A 141 -17.71 -2.49 -0.33
N VAL A 142 -18.29 -1.59 0.47
CA VAL A 142 -17.54 -0.80 1.44
C VAL A 142 -17.09 -1.65 2.63
N GLY A 143 -17.89 -2.66 3.03
CA GLY A 143 -17.52 -3.63 4.06
C GLY A 143 -16.32 -4.48 3.63
N LEU A 144 -16.35 -5.02 2.42
CA LEU A 144 -15.23 -5.77 1.86
C LEU A 144 -13.98 -4.88 1.67
N ALA A 145 -14.15 -3.65 1.18
CA ALA A 145 -13.04 -2.69 1.08
C ALA A 145 -12.41 -2.39 2.45
N THR A 146 -13.22 -2.30 3.51
CA THR A 146 -12.74 -2.09 4.88
C THR A 146 -11.94 -3.29 5.39
N ILE A 147 -12.43 -4.53 5.15
CA ILE A 147 -11.75 -5.77 5.53
C ILE A 147 -10.42 -5.91 4.78
N PHE A 148 -10.43 -5.78 3.44
CA PHE A 148 -9.21 -5.86 2.64
C PHE A 148 -8.24 -4.73 2.96
N GLY A 149 -8.74 -3.52 3.25
CA GLY A 149 -7.92 -2.42 3.72
C GLY A 149 -7.20 -2.75 5.04
N ALA A 150 -7.89 -3.34 6.01
CA ALA A 150 -7.29 -3.73 7.29
C ALA A 150 -6.20 -4.79 7.09
N LEU A 151 -6.47 -5.80 6.26
CA LEU A 151 -5.48 -6.83 5.91
C LEU A 151 -4.28 -6.25 5.14
N THR A 152 -4.53 -5.30 4.25
CA THR A 152 -3.50 -4.58 3.50
C THR A 152 -2.61 -3.78 4.46
N ALA A 153 -3.20 -3.07 5.43
CA ALA A 153 -2.45 -2.31 6.42
C ALA A 153 -1.54 -3.22 7.26
N ALA A 154 -2.07 -4.34 7.75
CA ALA A 154 -1.30 -5.31 8.53
C ALA A 154 -0.13 -5.92 7.72
N THR A 155 -0.40 -6.33 6.48
CA THR A 155 0.62 -6.92 5.60
C THR A 155 1.66 -5.90 5.14
N ALA A 156 1.26 -4.65 4.90
CA ALA A 156 2.16 -3.56 4.55
C ALA A 156 3.07 -3.16 5.74
N ALA A 157 2.51 -3.09 6.95
CA ALA A 157 3.30 -2.89 8.17
C ALA A 157 4.32 -4.03 8.36
N ALA A 158 3.90 -5.29 8.18
CA ALA A 158 4.82 -6.43 8.23
C ALA A 158 5.90 -6.34 7.14
N ALA A 159 5.56 -5.92 5.91
CA ALA A 159 6.52 -5.77 4.81
C ALA A 159 7.57 -4.68 5.09
N ALA A 160 7.21 -3.64 5.85
CA ALA A 160 8.11 -2.56 6.24
C ALA A 160 8.96 -2.89 7.48
N LEU A 161 8.43 -3.68 8.41
CA LEU A 161 9.08 -4.03 9.68
C LEU A 161 10.01 -5.24 9.57
N VAL A 162 9.72 -6.21 8.69
CA VAL A 162 10.58 -7.40 8.54
C VAL A 162 11.88 -7.03 7.81
N LYS A 163 13.01 -7.19 8.52
CA LYS A 163 14.35 -6.92 8.00
C LYS A 163 14.62 -7.77 6.76
N SER A 164 14.84 -7.12 5.62
CA SER A 164 15.27 -7.82 4.40
C SER A 164 16.66 -8.40 4.62
N HIS A 165 16.76 -9.73 4.65
CA HIS A 165 18.05 -10.39 4.46
C HIS A 165 18.48 -10.10 3.02
N GLY A 166 19.36 -9.12 2.84
CA GLY A 166 20.10 -8.99 1.59
C GLY A 166 20.92 -10.28 1.38
N PRO A 167 21.22 -10.67 0.13
CA PRO A 167 22.07 -11.83 -0.12
C PRO A 167 23.35 -11.65 0.70
N ALA A 168 23.65 -12.67 1.52
CA ALA A 168 24.91 -12.74 2.22
C ALA A 168 26.00 -12.65 1.16
N VAL A 169 26.81 -11.60 1.20
CA VAL A 169 28.08 -11.59 0.47
C VAL A 169 28.90 -12.66 1.16
N THR A 170 28.96 -13.84 0.55
CA THR A 170 29.91 -14.87 0.93
C THR A 170 31.30 -14.25 0.75
N PRO A 171 32.13 -14.15 1.80
CA PRO A 171 33.53 -13.79 1.61
C PRO A 171 34.15 -14.84 0.67
N PRO A 172 34.91 -14.44 -0.35
CA PRO A 172 35.69 -15.40 -1.11
C PRO A 172 36.80 -15.93 -0.20
N GLY A 173 36.67 -17.20 0.21
CA GLY A 173 37.72 -17.94 0.91
C GLY A 173 37.30 -18.47 2.27
N SER A 174 36.66 -19.63 2.27
CA SER A 174 36.86 -20.66 3.30
C SER A 174 37.51 -21.86 2.64
#